data_AF-A0AAX2I6V3-F1
#
_entry.id   AF-A0AAX2I6V3-F1
#
_cell.length_a   1.000
_cell.length_b   1.000
_cell.length_c   1.000
_cell.angle_alpha   90.00
_cell.angle_beta   90.00
_cell.angle_gamma   90.00
#
_symmetry.space_group_name_H-M   'P 1'
#
loop_
_entity.id
_entity.type
_entity.pdbx_description
1 polymer ?
#
loop_
_entity_poly.entity_id
_entity_poly.type
_entity_poly.pdbx_seq_one_letter_code
_entity_poly.pdbx_strand_id
1 'polypeptide(L)'
;MSETIWLEPSSQKTVYLQIKNISDKNMLGLAPQITKAVQDKGYTVTSSPEDAHYWIQANVLKADKMDLREAEGFLSQGYQGAALGAALGAGITGYNSNSAGATLGIGLAAGLVGMAANAMVEDINYTMVTDVQISEKTDTTLQTDNVAALKQGTSGYKVQTSTQTGNKHQYQTRVVSSANKVNLKFEEARPVLEDQLAKSIANIL
;
A
#
# COMPACT_ATOMS: atom_id res chain seq x y z
N MET A 1 -5.55 1.74 6.76
CA MET A 1 -5.96 0.60 5.90
C MET A 1 -7.11 1.08 5.03
N SER A 2 -7.26 0.56 3.81
CA SER A 2 -8.35 0.97 2.92
C SER A 2 -9.68 0.35 3.32
N GLU A 3 -9.66 -0.90 3.78
CA GLU A 3 -10.84 -1.66 4.19
C GLU A 3 -10.56 -2.40 5.50
N THR A 4 -11.58 -2.47 6.36
CA THR A 4 -11.53 -3.31 7.58
C THR A 4 -11.82 -4.76 7.20
N ILE A 5 -10.98 -5.68 7.67
CA ILE A 5 -11.17 -7.12 7.48
C ILE A 5 -11.73 -7.69 8.79
N TRP A 6 -12.80 -8.46 8.67
CA TRP A 6 -13.38 -9.23 9.76
C TRP A 6 -13.17 -10.72 9.47
N LEU A 7 -12.38 -11.38 10.31
CA LEU A 7 -12.18 -12.82 10.26
C LEU A 7 -13.16 -13.51 11.21
N GLU A 8 -13.56 -14.73 10.87
CA GLU A 8 -14.39 -15.53 11.77
C GLU A 8 -13.57 -15.99 12.99
N PRO A 9 -14.13 -15.96 14.20
CA PRO A 9 -13.41 -16.47 15.37
C PRO A 9 -13.07 -17.95 15.21
N SER A 10 -11.78 -18.29 15.28
CA SER A 10 -11.28 -19.66 15.13
C SER A 10 -10.31 -20.04 16.25
N SER A 11 -10.32 -21.32 16.63
CA SER A 11 -9.30 -21.89 17.53
C SER A 11 -8.02 -22.28 16.78
N GLN A 12 -8.07 -22.31 15.44
CA GLN A 12 -6.94 -22.62 14.59
C GLN A 12 -6.00 -21.42 14.50
N LYS A 13 -4.74 -21.61 14.84
CA LYS A 13 -3.75 -20.53 14.92
C LYS A 13 -2.52 -20.77 14.05
N THR A 14 -2.66 -21.43 12.91
CA THR A 14 -1.56 -21.64 11.96
C THR A 14 -1.62 -20.63 10.82
N VAL A 15 -0.49 -19.98 10.54
CA VAL A 15 -0.38 -18.93 9.52
C VAL A 15 0.74 -19.26 8.54
N TYR A 16 0.47 -19.19 7.24
CA TYR A 16 1.49 -19.12 6.21
C TYR A 16 1.72 -17.66 5.80
N LEU A 17 2.98 -17.22 5.81
CA LEU A 17 3.37 -15.86 5.48
C LEU A 17 4.12 -15.82 4.14
N GLN A 18 3.67 -14.97 3.22
CA GLN A 18 4.41 -14.65 2.00
C GLN A 18 4.55 -13.13 1.87
N ILE A 19 5.76 -12.63 2.10
CA ILE A 19 6.08 -11.22 1.99
C ILE A 19 6.92 -11.02 0.74
N LYS A 20 6.46 -10.16 -0.16
CA LYS A 20 7.20 -9.73 -1.34
C LYS A 20 7.36 -8.22 -1.31
N ASN A 21 8.45 -7.76 -1.90
CA ASN A 21 8.72 -6.36 -2.10
C ASN A 21 9.03 -6.14 -3.58
N ILE A 22 8.18 -5.39 -4.26
CA ILE A 22 8.35 -5.00 -5.66
C ILE A 22 8.68 -3.50 -5.81
N SER A 23 8.87 -2.80 -4.69
CA SER A 23 9.36 -1.43 -4.68
C SER A 23 10.85 -1.35 -5.01
N ASP A 24 11.33 -0.14 -5.25
CA ASP A 24 12.75 0.17 -5.48
C ASP A 24 13.58 0.28 -4.19
N LYS A 25 12.96 0.10 -3.01
CA LYS A 25 13.64 0.23 -1.71
C LYS A 25 13.92 -1.11 -1.06
N ASN A 26 14.99 -1.16 -0.27
CA ASN A 26 15.33 -2.32 0.55
C ASN A 26 14.43 -2.39 1.80
N MET A 27 13.70 -3.50 1.96
CA MET A 27 12.77 -3.78 3.06
C MET A 27 13.02 -5.17 3.68
N LEU A 28 14.28 -5.54 3.87
CA LEU A 28 14.66 -6.85 4.41
C LEU A 28 14.14 -7.11 5.84
N GLY A 29 13.77 -6.08 6.60
CA GLY A 29 13.26 -6.22 7.97
C GLY A 29 11.79 -6.64 8.05
N LEU A 30 11.03 -6.55 6.94
CA LEU A 30 9.60 -6.84 6.94
C LEU A 30 9.25 -8.27 7.35
N ALA A 31 9.81 -9.27 6.67
CA ALA A 31 9.49 -10.66 6.92
C ALA A 31 9.73 -11.06 8.39
N PRO A 32 10.90 -10.78 9.01
CA PRO A 32 11.10 -11.12 10.42
C PRO A 32 10.20 -10.33 11.37
N GLN A 33 9.93 -9.04 11.11
CA GLN A 33 9.05 -8.24 11.97
C GLN A 33 7.59 -8.70 11.91
N ILE A 34 7.07 -8.98 10.72
CA ILE A 34 5.70 -9.50 10.54
C ILE A 34 5.59 -10.88 11.21
N THR A 35 6.57 -11.76 10.99
CA THR A 35 6.62 -13.09 11.63
C THR A 35 6.56 -12.96 13.14
N LYS A 36 7.39 -12.09 13.73
CA LYS A 36 7.39 -11.84 15.17
C LYS A 36 6.05 -11.29 15.66
N ALA A 37 5.49 -10.28 15.00
CA ALA A 37 4.23 -9.67 15.41
C ALA A 37 3.07 -10.68 15.38
N VAL A 38 3.04 -11.57 14.39
CA VAL A 38 2.06 -12.66 14.28
C VAL A 38 2.27 -13.71 15.40
N GLN A 39 3.51 -14.07 15.70
CA GLN A 39 3.83 -14.98 16.81
C GLN A 39 3.47 -14.39 18.18
N ASP A 40 3.70 -13.10 18.38
CA ASP A 40 3.34 -12.39 19.62
C ASP A 40 1.81 -12.37 19.85
N LYS A 41 0.99 -12.59 18.80
CA LYS A 41 -0.47 -12.81 18.88
C LYS A 41 -0.87 -14.25 19.19
N GLY A 42 0.11 -15.15 19.34
CA GLY A 42 -0.08 -16.56 19.65
C GLY A 42 -0.34 -17.45 18.44
N TYR A 43 0.05 -17.01 17.24
CA TYR A 43 -0.02 -17.81 16.01
C TYR A 43 1.28 -18.55 15.74
N THR A 44 1.17 -19.77 15.22
CA THR A 44 2.27 -20.58 14.72
C THR A 44 2.47 -20.30 13.24
N VAL A 45 3.61 -19.72 12.88
CA VAL A 45 3.98 -19.51 11.46
C VAL A 45 4.51 -20.83 10.89
N THR A 46 3.89 -21.31 9.82
CA THR A 46 4.28 -22.53 9.10
C THR A 46 4.92 -22.19 7.75
N SER A 47 5.87 -23.01 7.31
CA SER A 47 6.47 -22.94 5.98
C SER A 47 5.63 -23.61 4.90
N SER A 48 4.69 -24.50 5.29
CA SER A 48 3.79 -25.15 4.34
C SER A 48 2.45 -24.42 4.25
N PRO A 49 2.03 -23.96 3.07
CA PRO A 49 0.72 -23.38 2.88
C PRO A 49 -0.43 -24.36 3.19
N GLU A 50 -0.24 -25.66 3.00
CA GLU A 50 -1.32 -26.65 3.14
C GLU A 50 -1.76 -26.89 4.60
N ASP A 51 -0.82 -26.71 5.53
CA ASP A 51 -1.01 -26.85 6.98
C ASP A 51 -1.51 -25.56 7.64
N ALA A 52 -1.54 -24.46 6.90
CA ALA A 52 -1.96 -23.16 7.40
C ALA A 52 -3.48 -23.01 7.31
N HIS A 53 -4.08 -22.55 8.42
CA HIS A 53 -5.48 -22.13 8.44
C HIS A 53 -5.63 -20.73 7.84
N TYR A 54 -4.69 -19.83 8.15
CA TYR A 54 -4.63 -18.48 7.58
C TYR A 54 -3.44 -18.31 6.64
N TRP A 55 -3.65 -17.65 5.51
CA TRP A 55 -2.59 -17.25 4.60
C TRP A 55 -2.53 -15.73 4.59
N ILE A 56 -1.37 -15.15 4.86
CA ILE A 56 -1.16 -13.70 4.73
C ILE A 56 -0.12 -13.48 3.65
N GLN A 57 -0.53 -12.78 2.60
CA GLN A 57 0.32 -12.39 1.49
C GLN A 57 0.40 -10.87 1.46
N ALA A 58 1.60 -10.34 1.55
CA ALA A 58 1.85 -8.90 1.54
C ALA A 58 2.81 -8.54 0.41
N ASN A 59 2.42 -7.56 -0.42
CA ASN A 59 3.23 -7.05 -1.52
C ASN A 59 3.47 -5.55 -1.30
N VAL A 60 4.71 -5.17 -0.98
CA VAL A 60 5.09 -3.76 -0.94
C VAL A 60 5.22 -3.24 -2.36
N LEU A 61 4.38 -2.27 -2.71
CA LEU A 61 4.30 -1.71 -4.06
C LEU A 61 5.23 -0.51 -4.23
N LYS A 62 5.22 0.40 -3.25
CA LYS A 62 5.95 1.66 -3.29
C LYS A 62 6.41 2.02 -1.88
N ALA A 63 7.62 2.56 -1.77
CA ALA A 63 8.13 3.10 -0.54
C ALA A 63 8.95 4.35 -0.87
N ASP A 64 8.38 5.53 -0.73
CA ASP A 64 9.06 6.76 -1.14
C ASP A 64 8.59 7.98 -0.35
N LYS A 65 9.24 9.11 -0.57
CA LYS A 65 8.74 10.40 -0.09
C LYS A 65 7.39 10.68 -0.75
N MET A 66 6.36 10.93 0.03
CA MET A 66 5.03 11.28 -0.46
C MET A 66 4.43 12.36 0.42
N ASP A 67 3.65 13.26 -0.18
CA ASP A 67 2.80 14.16 0.61
C ASP A 67 1.55 13.41 1.13
N LEU A 68 0.84 14.01 2.08
CA LEU A 68 -0.34 13.38 2.69
C LEU A 68 -1.46 13.12 1.66
N ARG A 69 -1.60 13.98 0.65
CA ARG A 69 -2.65 13.86 -0.37
C ARG A 69 -2.37 12.70 -1.32
N GLU A 70 -1.11 12.51 -1.71
CA GLU A 70 -0.69 11.35 -2.49
C GLU A 70 -0.94 10.05 -1.70
N ALA A 71 -0.56 10.02 -0.41
CA ALA A 71 -0.79 8.87 0.47
C ALA A 71 -2.29 8.54 0.65
N GLU A 72 -3.14 9.56 0.86
CA GLU A 72 -4.60 9.41 0.92
C GLU A 72 -5.19 8.93 -0.42
N GLY A 73 -4.61 9.37 -1.54
CA GLY A 73 -4.95 8.87 -2.87
C GLY A 73 -4.77 7.36 -2.98
N PHE A 74 -3.64 6.83 -2.50
CA PHE A 74 -3.42 5.38 -2.48
C PHE A 74 -4.40 4.63 -1.57
N LEU A 75 -4.76 5.19 -0.42
CA LEU A 75 -5.73 4.59 0.50
C LEU A 75 -7.15 4.59 -0.07
N SER A 76 -7.60 5.73 -0.59
CA SER A 76 -8.95 5.92 -1.14
C SER A 76 -9.22 5.10 -2.41
N GLN A 77 -8.17 4.78 -3.17
CA GLN A 77 -8.27 3.85 -4.31
C GLN A 77 -8.48 2.39 -3.89
N GLY A 78 -8.15 2.00 -2.66
CA GLY A 78 -8.32 0.63 -2.19
C GLY A 78 -7.50 -0.41 -2.98
N TYR A 79 -7.84 -1.70 -2.78
CA TYR A 79 -7.07 -2.84 -3.28
C TYR A 79 -7.30 -3.16 -4.79
N GLN A 80 -8.30 -2.59 -5.46
CA GLN A 80 -8.48 -2.75 -6.92
C GLN A 80 -8.99 -1.47 -7.63
N GLY A 81 -8.84 -0.29 -7.02
CA GLY A 81 -9.23 0.97 -7.65
C GLY A 81 -8.30 1.32 -8.81
N ALA A 82 -8.72 0.94 -10.01
CA ALA A 82 -8.36 1.50 -11.30
C ALA A 82 -6.90 1.94 -11.48
N ALA A 83 -6.11 1.05 -12.12
CA ALA A 83 -4.94 1.44 -12.92
C ALA A 83 -3.84 2.22 -12.18
N LEU A 84 -2.97 1.49 -11.48
CA LEU A 84 -1.61 1.91 -11.14
C LEU A 84 -0.71 2.03 -12.39
N GLY A 85 -1.14 2.77 -13.40
CA GLY A 85 -0.41 3.00 -14.64
C GLY A 85 -0.55 4.40 -15.24
N ALA A 86 -1.48 5.24 -14.77
CA ALA A 86 -1.72 6.56 -15.38
C ALA A 86 -1.78 7.74 -14.38
N ALA A 87 -2.00 7.51 -13.09
CA ALA A 87 -2.29 8.60 -12.15
C ALA A 87 -1.04 9.18 -11.43
N LEU A 88 0.12 8.54 -11.53
CA LEU A 88 1.34 8.95 -10.80
C LEU A 88 2.31 9.79 -11.66
N GLY A 89 1.85 10.37 -12.77
CA GLY A 89 2.76 10.94 -13.79
C GLY A 89 2.26 12.13 -14.60
N ALA A 90 1.25 12.88 -14.14
CA ALA A 90 0.87 14.11 -14.82
C ALA A 90 0.42 15.18 -13.82
N GLY A 91 1.26 16.19 -13.61
CA GLY A 91 0.77 17.48 -13.15
C GLY A 91 -0.28 17.95 -14.14
N ILE A 92 -1.55 17.92 -13.74
CA ILE A 92 -2.61 18.55 -14.53
C ILE A 92 -2.43 20.05 -14.40
N THR A 93 -1.61 20.59 -15.29
CA THR A 93 -1.62 22.03 -15.60
C THR A 93 -2.81 22.24 -16.51
N GLY A 94 -3.99 22.40 -15.91
CA GLY A 94 -5.21 22.75 -16.62
C GLY A 94 -5.18 24.22 -17.02
N TYR A 95 -4.52 24.53 -18.12
CA TYR A 95 -4.77 25.78 -18.84
C TYR A 95 -6.11 25.65 -19.55
N ASN A 96 -7.18 26.14 -18.90
CA ASN A 96 -8.38 26.45 -19.63
C ASN A 96 -9.09 27.66 -19.02
N SER A 97 -8.73 28.84 -19.51
CA SER A 97 -9.69 29.93 -19.67
C SER A 97 -9.27 30.81 -20.83
N ASN A 98 -10.02 30.63 -21.92
CA ASN A 98 -10.09 31.52 -23.06
C ASN A 98 -10.61 32.90 -22.59
N SER A 99 -9.73 33.79 -22.15
CA SER A 99 -10.02 35.23 -22.07
C SER A 99 -8.73 36.02 -22.25
N ALA A 100 -8.76 36.92 -23.23
CA ALA A 100 -7.70 37.87 -23.51
C ALA A 100 -7.27 38.67 -22.27
N GLY A 101 -5.95 38.85 -22.11
CA GLY A 101 -5.38 40.00 -21.42
C GLY A 101 -4.80 39.77 -20.02
N ALA A 102 -3.69 40.49 -19.78
CA ALA A 102 -2.89 40.66 -18.55
C ALA A 102 -1.92 39.49 -18.26
N THR A 103 -0.61 39.55 -18.59
CA THR A 103 0.40 40.59 -18.28
C THR A 103 0.16 41.23 -16.92
N LEU A 104 0.96 40.86 -15.92
CA LEU A 104 1.60 41.73 -14.91
C LEU A 104 2.09 40.89 -13.73
N GLY A 105 3.39 40.96 -13.45
CA GLY A 105 4.00 40.37 -12.26
C GLY A 105 5.51 40.54 -12.16
N ILE A 106 6.06 41.67 -12.62
CA ILE A 106 7.41 42.12 -12.21
C ILE A 106 7.24 42.72 -10.81
N GLY A 107 7.88 42.14 -9.80
CA GLY A 107 7.81 42.60 -8.42
C GLY A 107 9.12 42.40 -7.66
N LEU A 108 10.00 43.41 -7.75
CA LEU A 108 11.02 43.84 -6.79
C LEU A 108 12.23 42.93 -6.53
N ALA A 109 13.36 43.30 -7.16
CA ALA A 109 14.68 43.12 -6.59
C ALA A 109 14.96 44.24 -5.57
N ALA A 110 15.03 43.90 -4.28
CA ALA A 110 15.71 44.71 -3.25
C ALA A 110 15.85 43.89 -1.95
N GLY A 111 17.08 43.52 -1.58
CA GLY A 111 17.37 42.98 -0.24
C GLY A 111 18.36 41.82 -0.18
N LEU A 112 19.57 41.99 -0.72
CA LEU A 112 20.71 41.21 -0.25
C LEU A 112 21.17 41.80 1.08
N VAL A 113 20.80 41.22 2.22
CA VAL A 113 21.57 41.14 3.48
C VAL A 113 20.82 40.21 4.42
N GLY A 114 21.46 39.12 4.84
CA GLY A 114 20.96 38.23 5.89
C GLY A 114 21.29 36.77 5.66
N MET A 115 22.59 36.43 5.57
CA MET A 115 23.03 35.05 5.72
C MET A 115 22.75 34.61 7.16
N ALA A 116 21.56 34.06 7.40
CA ALA A 116 21.40 33.01 8.38
C ALA A 116 21.39 31.71 7.58
N ALA A 117 22.49 30.96 7.67
CA ALA A 117 22.51 29.56 7.29
C ALA A 117 21.62 28.80 8.27
N ASN A 118 20.29 28.94 8.14
CA ASN A 118 19.40 27.95 8.70
C ASN A 118 19.76 26.66 7.99
N ALA A 119 20.18 25.65 8.76
CA ALA A 119 20.00 24.29 8.33
C ALA A 119 18.56 24.20 7.83
N MET A 120 18.35 24.04 6.52
CA MET A 120 17.01 23.89 5.97
C MET A 120 16.47 22.61 6.60
N VAL A 121 15.64 22.78 7.61
CA VAL A 121 14.94 21.70 8.29
C VAL A 121 13.77 21.37 7.38
N GLU A 122 13.95 20.31 6.59
CA GLU A 122 12.89 19.80 5.74
C GLU A 122 12.06 18.80 6.53
N ASP A 123 10.74 18.99 6.56
CA ASP A 123 9.85 17.95 7.05
C ASP A 123 9.65 16.90 5.95
N ILE A 124 10.16 15.69 6.19
CA ILE A 124 10.16 14.61 5.20
C ILE A 124 9.23 13.51 5.69
N ASN A 125 8.21 13.21 4.89
CA ASN A 125 7.32 12.08 5.07
C ASN A 125 7.68 10.97 4.08
N TYR A 126 8.10 9.81 4.59
CA TYR A 126 8.18 8.58 3.82
C TYR A 126 6.89 7.78 4.00
N THR A 127 6.38 7.25 2.90
CA THR A 127 5.17 6.45 2.86
C THR A 127 5.46 5.12 2.20
N MET A 128 4.92 4.04 2.78
CA MET A 128 4.96 2.70 2.22
C MET A 128 3.55 2.21 1.91
N VAL A 129 3.31 1.82 0.66
CA VAL A 129 2.03 1.29 0.17
C VAL A 129 2.18 -0.22 0.02
N THR A 130 1.35 -0.97 0.74
CA THR A 130 1.39 -2.43 0.76
C THR A 130 0.01 -3.00 0.50
N ASP A 131 -0.08 -3.85 -0.51
CA ASP A 131 -1.28 -4.64 -0.76
C ASP A 131 -1.21 -5.92 0.08
N VAL A 132 -2.26 -6.17 0.87
CA VAL A 132 -2.35 -7.32 1.77
C VAL A 132 -3.57 -8.15 1.39
N GLN A 133 -3.34 -9.44 1.16
CA GLN A 133 -4.37 -10.44 0.98
C GLN A 133 -4.32 -11.44 2.14
N ILE A 134 -5.48 -11.70 2.71
CA ILE A 134 -5.65 -12.69 3.79
C ILE A 134 -6.61 -13.74 3.28
N SER A 135 -6.22 -15.02 3.40
CA SER A 135 -7.10 -16.14 3.10
C SER A 135 -7.35 -16.97 4.33
N GLU A 136 -8.61 -17.27 4.62
CA GLU A 136 -9.04 -18.14 5.72
C GLU A 136 -9.57 -19.45 5.14
N LYS A 137 -9.01 -20.58 5.58
CA LYS A 137 -9.42 -21.92 5.17
C LYS A 137 -10.77 -22.27 5.79
N THR A 138 -11.72 -22.70 4.97
CA THR A 138 -13.05 -23.17 5.37
C THR A 138 -13.25 -24.63 4.96
N ASP A 139 -14.08 -25.35 5.70
CA ASP A 139 -14.48 -26.72 5.39
C ASP A 139 -15.58 -26.77 4.31
N THR A 140 -16.15 -25.61 3.96
CA THR A 140 -17.19 -25.50 2.93
C THR A 140 -16.58 -25.17 1.57
N THR A 141 -17.03 -25.85 0.52
CA THR A 141 -16.66 -25.48 -0.86
C THR A 141 -17.35 -24.18 -1.22
N LEU A 142 -16.55 -23.15 -1.46
CA LEU A 142 -16.99 -21.87 -2.00
C LEU A 142 -16.94 -21.91 -3.53
N GLN A 143 -18.01 -21.45 -4.15
CA GLN A 143 -18.03 -21.16 -5.58
C GLN A 143 -17.83 -19.66 -5.76
N THR A 144 -16.74 -19.29 -6.43
CA THR A 144 -16.45 -17.89 -6.77
C THR A 144 -16.61 -17.71 -8.27
N ASP A 145 -17.62 -16.96 -8.67
CA ASP A 145 -17.81 -16.55 -10.06
C ASP A 145 -17.05 -15.23 -10.30
N ASN A 146 -15.99 -15.30 -11.09
CA ASN A 146 -15.20 -14.14 -11.48
C ASN A 146 -15.65 -13.63 -12.85
N VAL A 147 -16.02 -12.36 -12.93
CA VAL A 147 -16.30 -11.67 -14.20
C VAL A 147 -15.20 -10.65 -14.44
N ALA A 148 -14.31 -10.91 -15.38
CA ALA A 148 -13.23 -10.01 -15.76
C ALA A 148 -13.48 -9.43 -17.15
N ALA A 149 -13.44 -8.11 -17.28
CA ALA A 149 -13.42 -7.43 -18.57
C ALA A 149 -11.96 -7.18 -18.97
N LEU A 150 -11.40 -8.08 -19.77
CA LEU A 150 -10.03 -7.96 -20.25
C LEU A 150 -10.00 -6.99 -21.44
N LYS A 151 -9.26 -5.89 -21.32
CA LYS A 151 -9.05 -4.96 -22.45
C LYS A 151 -8.29 -5.68 -23.56
N GLN A 152 -8.94 -5.86 -24.72
CA GLN A 152 -8.41 -6.52 -25.89
C GLN A 152 -8.04 -5.46 -26.94
N GLY A 153 -6.79 -5.02 -26.92
CA GLY A 153 -6.28 -4.00 -27.83
C GLY A 153 -6.74 -2.57 -27.48
N THR A 154 -6.88 -1.71 -28.49
CA THR A 154 -7.21 -0.29 -28.34
C THR A 154 -8.71 -0.01 -28.22
N SER A 155 -9.59 -0.92 -28.66
CA SER A 155 -11.05 -0.67 -28.71
C SER A 155 -11.96 -1.82 -28.28
N GLY A 156 -11.42 -2.98 -27.91
CA GLY A 156 -12.21 -4.15 -27.51
C GLY A 156 -12.13 -4.46 -26.01
N TYR A 157 -13.19 -5.04 -25.45
CA TYR A 157 -13.17 -5.68 -24.14
C TYR A 157 -13.68 -7.12 -24.30
N LYS A 158 -12.91 -8.09 -23.80
CA LYS A 158 -13.31 -9.49 -23.69
C LYS A 158 -13.87 -9.72 -22.30
N VAL A 159 -15.17 -10.00 -22.21
CA VAL A 159 -15.77 -10.44 -20.96
C VAL A 159 -15.45 -11.93 -20.79
N GLN A 160 -14.69 -12.25 -19.75
CA GLN A 160 -14.39 -13.61 -19.35
C GLN A 160 -15.08 -13.90 -18.02
N THR A 161 -15.94 -14.91 -18.01
CA THR A 161 -16.50 -15.48 -16.80
C THR A 161 -15.75 -16.76 -16.45
N SER A 162 -15.27 -16.86 -15.23
CA SER A 162 -14.59 -18.05 -14.71
C SER A 162 -15.17 -18.42 -13.36
N THR A 163 -15.71 -19.64 -13.26
CA THR A 163 -16.13 -20.21 -11.98
C THR A 163 -14.95 -20.97 -11.40
N GLN A 164 -14.50 -20.57 -10.21
CA GLN A 164 -13.48 -21.29 -9.45
C GLN A 164 -14.12 -21.86 -8.19
N THR A 165 -13.90 -23.15 -7.95
CA THR A 165 -14.21 -23.77 -6.66
C THR A 165 -12.97 -23.71 -5.77
N GLY A 166 -13.15 -23.24 -4.55
CA GLY A 166 -12.10 -23.13 -3.55
C GLY A 166 -12.67 -23.38 -2.17
N ASN A 167 -11.79 -23.54 -1.19
CA ASN A 167 -12.17 -23.75 0.20
C ASN A 167 -11.56 -22.65 1.09
N LYS A 168 -11.50 -21.43 0.57
CA LYS A 168 -10.90 -20.28 1.27
C LYS A 168 -11.69 -19.00 1.05
N HIS A 169 -12.03 -18.34 2.15
CA HIS A 169 -12.45 -16.95 2.10
C HIS A 169 -11.24 -16.08 1.83
N GLN A 170 -11.35 -15.14 0.89
CA GLN A 170 -10.26 -14.23 0.54
C GLN A 170 -10.68 -12.80 0.83
N TYR A 171 -9.84 -12.11 1.58
CA TYR A 171 -10.00 -10.72 1.98
C TYR A 171 -8.80 -9.93 1.48
N GLN A 172 -9.02 -8.70 1.06
CA GLN A 172 -7.99 -7.89 0.46
C GLN A 172 -8.10 -6.45 0.97
N THR A 173 -6.97 -5.85 1.31
CA THR A 173 -6.90 -4.49 1.83
C THR A 173 -5.56 -3.86 1.48
N ARG A 174 -5.53 -2.54 1.37
CA ARG A 174 -4.30 -1.77 1.23
C ARG A 174 -3.92 -1.15 2.56
N VAL A 175 -2.68 -1.36 2.96
CA VAL A 175 -2.08 -0.73 4.14
C VAL A 175 -1.13 0.37 3.66
N VAL A 176 -1.31 1.57 4.21
CA VAL A 176 -0.38 2.68 4.02
C VAL A 176 0.26 2.99 5.35
N SER A 177 1.57 2.86 5.41
CA SER A 177 2.42 3.18 6.57
C SER A 177 3.16 4.48 6.29
N SER A 178 3.37 5.30 7.32
CA SER A 178 3.97 6.62 7.19
C SER A 178 4.97 6.88 8.32
N ALA A 179 6.11 7.46 7.97
CA ALA A 179 7.13 7.94 8.88
C ALA A 179 7.47 9.38 8.53
N ASN A 180 7.23 10.28 9.48
CA ASN A 180 7.43 11.71 9.32
C ASN A 180 8.40 12.23 10.40
N LYS A 181 9.42 12.97 9.99
CA LYS A 181 10.40 13.60 10.88
C LYS A 181 11.17 14.67 10.11
N VAL A 182 11.67 15.66 10.84
CA VAL A 182 12.66 16.62 10.35
C VAL A 182 13.91 15.91 9.81
N ASN A 183 14.29 16.25 8.58
CA ASN A 183 15.46 15.74 7.86
C ASN A 183 15.52 14.21 7.82
N LEU A 184 14.34 13.56 7.80
CA LEU A 184 14.24 12.10 7.82
C LEU A 184 14.95 11.49 6.61
N LYS A 185 15.81 10.51 6.88
CA LYS A 185 16.37 9.64 5.84
C LYS A 185 15.59 8.34 5.76
N PHE A 186 15.59 7.72 4.58
CA PHE A 186 14.90 6.44 4.38
C PHE A 186 15.38 5.35 5.37
N GLU A 187 16.66 5.29 5.69
CA GLU A 187 17.21 4.30 6.64
C GLU A 187 16.64 4.45 8.06
N GLU A 188 16.27 5.67 8.46
CA GLU A 188 15.59 5.95 9.73
C GLU A 188 14.08 5.68 9.62
N ALA A 189 13.49 5.95 8.45
CA ALA A 189 12.07 5.71 8.18
C ALA A 189 11.73 4.23 8.09
N ARG A 190 12.61 3.42 7.48
CA ARG A 190 12.42 1.99 7.22
C ARG A 190 11.92 1.24 8.46
N PRO A 191 12.63 1.22 9.60
CA PRO A 191 12.17 0.45 10.76
C PRO A 191 10.80 0.89 11.29
N VAL A 192 10.43 2.17 11.12
CA VAL A 192 9.10 2.68 11.52
C VAL A 192 8.01 2.20 10.56
N LEU A 193 8.29 2.24 9.26
CA LEU A 193 7.37 1.75 8.22
C LEU A 193 7.13 0.24 8.36
N GLU A 194 8.21 -0.52 8.57
CA GLU A 194 8.15 -1.97 8.74
C GLU A 194 7.36 -2.34 10.01
N ASP A 195 7.60 -1.65 11.13
CA ASP A 195 6.89 -1.88 12.41
C ASP A 195 5.39 -1.57 12.30
N GLN A 196 5.02 -0.45 11.65
CA GLN A 196 3.62 -0.09 11.42
C GLN A 196 2.89 -1.12 10.56
N LEU A 197 3.51 -1.62 9.50
CA LEU A 197 2.92 -2.67 8.67
C LEU A 197 2.79 -3.98 9.46
N ALA A 198 3.82 -4.38 10.21
CA ALA A 198 3.80 -5.58 11.03
C ALA A 198 2.66 -5.54 12.07
N LYS A 199 2.51 -4.42 12.78
CA LYS A 199 1.40 -4.20 13.71
C LYS A 199 0.04 -4.22 13.02
N SER A 200 -0.07 -3.61 11.85
CA SER A 200 -1.33 -3.59 11.09
C SER A 200 -1.74 -5.00 10.70
N ILE A 201 -0.82 -5.80 10.15
CA ILE A 201 -1.08 -7.19 9.76
C ILE A 201 -1.44 -8.05 10.97
N ALA A 202 -0.67 -7.95 12.06
CA ALA A 202 -0.91 -8.74 13.26
C ALA A 202 -2.21 -8.37 14.00
N ASN A 203 -2.76 -7.17 13.78
CA ASN A 203 -4.03 -6.76 14.35
C ASN A 203 -5.26 -7.15 13.51
N ILE A 204 -5.06 -7.72 12.31
CA ILE A 204 -6.15 -8.31 11.53
C ILE A 204 -6.46 -9.73 12.02
N LEU A 205 -5.44 -10.41 12.57
CA LEU A 205 -5.55 -11.72 13.21
C LEU A 205 -6.13 -11.63 14.62
#